data_AF-A0A1I7YSB6-F1
#
_entry.id   AF-A0A1I7YSB6-F1
#
_cell.length_a   1.000
_cell.length_b   1.000
_cell.length_c   1.000
_cell.angle_alpha   90.00
_cell.angle_beta   90.00
_cell.angle_gamma   90.00
#
_symmetry.space_group_name_H-M   'P 1'
#
loop_
_entity.id
_entity.type
_entity.pdbx_description
1 polymer ?
#
loop_
_entity_poly.entity_id
_entity_poly.type
_entity_poly.pdbx_seq_one_letter_code
_entity_poly.pdbx_strand_id
1 'polypeptide(L)'
;MAKSIRAKSRRRARAVKREQLQTKVMKQLTEALSNKDGIVPLARKPKKEDEDVKMEDTAGEEKMEATQTSTINLKTMKLADGTYPTWLNQKKIRKLKKAAKGQKTGLGRKGRTRKRR
;
A
#
# COMPACT_ATOMS: atom_id res chain seq x y z
N MET A 1 16.22 2.05 -25.71
CA MET A 1 15.87 0.66 -25.32
C MET A 1 16.34 0.39 -23.89
N ALA A 2 15.48 -0.19 -23.06
CA ALA A 2 15.87 -0.65 -21.73
C ALA A 2 16.77 -1.90 -21.81
N LYS A 3 17.65 -2.09 -20.83
CA LYS A 3 18.50 -3.29 -20.75
C LYS A 3 17.67 -4.48 -20.26
N SER A 4 17.82 -5.64 -20.91
CA SER A 4 17.18 -6.90 -20.48
C SER A 4 17.55 -7.28 -19.04
N ILE A 5 16.63 -7.95 -18.34
CA ILE A 5 16.87 -8.50 -16.99
C ILE A 5 18.01 -9.50 -16.96
N ARG A 6 18.32 -10.17 -18.08
CA ARG A 6 19.42 -11.14 -18.16
C ARG A 6 20.74 -10.52 -18.61
N ALA A 7 20.75 -9.23 -18.94
CA ALA A 7 21.95 -8.53 -19.39
C ALA A 7 23.08 -8.63 -18.35
N LYS A 8 24.30 -8.95 -18.81
CA LYS A 8 25.47 -9.18 -17.96
C LYS A 8 25.75 -7.99 -17.04
N SER A 9 25.64 -6.76 -17.55
CA SER A 9 25.85 -5.52 -16.76
C SER A 9 24.87 -5.40 -15.59
N ARG A 10 23.58 -5.66 -15.81
CA ARG A 10 22.55 -5.65 -14.74
C ARG A 10 22.72 -6.79 -13.75
N ARG A 11 23.25 -7.94 -14.17
CA ARG A 11 23.55 -9.08 -13.27
C ARG A 11 24.75 -8.76 -12.38
N ARG A 12 25.84 -8.24 -12.95
CA ARG A 12 27.05 -7.81 -12.21
C ARG A 12 26.71 -6.76 -11.15
N ALA A 13 25.96 -5.72 -11.52
CA ALA A 13 25.52 -4.69 -10.56
C ALA A 13 24.67 -5.27 -9.41
N ARG A 14 23.80 -6.26 -9.69
CA ARG A 14 23.02 -6.94 -8.66
C ARG A 14 23.86 -7.86 -7.77
N ALA A 15 24.92 -8.47 -8.29
CA ALA A 15 25.83 -9.29 -7.49
C ALA A 15 26.52 -8.44 -6.42
N VAL A 16 27.15 -7.34 -6.83
CA VAL A 16 27.79 -6.37 -5.90
C VAL A 16 26.78 -5.86 -4.87
N LYS A 17 25.56 -5.50 -5.29
CA LYS A 17 24.51 -5.05 -4.36
C LYS A 17 24.10 -6.14 -3.36
N ARG A 18 24.11 -7.41 -3.74
CA ARG A 18 23.79 -8.53 -2.83
C ARG A 18 24.89 -8.71 -1.79
N GLU A 19 26.16 -8.67 -2.18
CA GLU A 19 27.29 -8.75 -1.25
C GLU A 19 27.23 -7.63 -0.20
N GLN A 20 26.96 -6.39 -0.64
CA GLN A 20 26.81 -5.25 0.27
C GLN A 20 25.64 -5.40 1.24
N LEU A 21 24.52 -5.95 0.79
CA LEU A 21 23.31 -6.13 1.61
C LEU A 21 23.38 -7.37 2.51
N GLN A 22 24.23 -8.35 2.19
CA GLN A 22 24.31 -9.63 2.89
C GLN A 22 24.52 -9.44 4.39
N THR A 23 25.48 -8.62 4.80
CA THR A 23 25.78 -8.38 6.22
C THR A 23 24.59 -7.78 6.98
N LYS A 24 23.85 -6.87 6.33
CA LYS A 24 22.66 -6.25 6.90
C LYS A 24 21.51 -7.24 7.02
N VAL A 25 21.26 -8.03 5.98
CA VAL A 25 20.20 -9.05 6.00
C VAL A 25 20.51 -10.11 7.05
N MET A 26 21.75 -10.58 7.14
CA MET A 26 22.15 -11.56 8.15
C MET A 26 21.89 -11.06 9.57
N LYS A 27 22.27 -9.81 9.88
CA LYS A 27 21.99 -9.20 11.20
C LYS A 27 20.49 -9.17 11.52
N GLN A 28 19.66 -8.77 10.55
CA GLN A 28 18.21 -8.73 10.73
C GLN A 28 17.60 -10.11 10.93
N LEU A 29 18.12 -11.12 10.23
CA LEU A 29 17.68 -12.50 10.39
C LEU A 29 18.08 -13.08 11.74
N THR A 30 19.31 -12.84 12.19
CA THR A 30 19.76 -13.29 13.52
C THR A 30 18.96 -12.64 14.64
N GLU A 31 18.66 -11.34 14.52
CA GLU A 31 17.83 -10.60 15.47
C GLU A 31 16.39 -11.15 15.51
N ALA A 32 15.82 -11.43 14.34
CA ALA A 32 14.49 -12.04 14.25
C ALA A 32 14.43 -13.44 14.88
N LEU A 33 15.49 -14.25 14.72
CA LEU A 33 15.59 -15.58 15.34
C LEU A 33 15.83 -15.51 16.85
N SER A 34 16.56 -14.51 17.34
CA SER A 34 16.79 -14.33 18.78
C SER A 34 15.54 -13.87 19.53
N ASN A 35 14.64 -13.16 18.86
CA ASN A 35 13.35 -12.74 19.41
C ASN A 35 12.39 -13.93 19.45
N LYS A 36 12.46 -14.71 20.54
CA LYS A 36 11.61 -15.89 20.77
C LYS A 36 10.17 -15.53 21.19
N ASP A 37 9.94 -14.29 21.62
CA ASP A 37 8.65 -13.79 22.08
C ASP A 37 7.78 -13.32 20.90
N GLY A 38 7.48 -14.24 19.99
CA GLY A 38 6.55 -14.03 18.87
C GLY A 38 7.04 -13.05 17.80
N ILE A 39 6.49 -13.20 16.59
CA ILE A 39 6.73 -12.27 15.48
C ILE A 39 6.13 -10.91 15.86
N VAL A 40 6.89 -10.07 16.55
CA VAL A 40 6.59 -8.65 16.67
C VAL A 40 6.84 -8.06 15.29
N PRO A 41 5.82 -7.53 14.59
CA PRO A 41 6.03 -6.90 13.30
C PRO A 41 6.95 -5.69 13.51
N LEU A 42 8.22 -5.83 13.11
CA LEU A 42 9.19 -4.75 13.11
C LEU A 42 8.57 -3.59 12.31
N ALA A 43 8.11 -2.57 13.02
CA ALA A 43 7.47 -1.40 12.43
C ALA A 43 8.44 -0.74 11.46
N ARG A 44 8.32 -1.09 10.17
CA ARG A 44 9.06 -0.44 9.09
C ARG A 44 8.64 1.03 9.12
N LYS A 45 9.50 1.91 9.64
CA LYS A 45 9.33 3.35 9.44
C LYS A 45 9.17 3.58 7.94
N PRO A 46 8.07 4.20 7.47
CA PRO A 46 7.86 4.39 6.05
C PRO A 46 8.93 5.35 5.53
N LYS A 47 9.87 4.82 4.75
CA LYS A 47 10.67 5.66 3.85
C LYS A 47 9.71 6.19 2.81
N LYS A 48 9.66 7.51 2.68
CA LYS A 48 8.87 8.21 1.67
C LYS A 48 9.19 7.63 0.28
N GLU A 49 8.09 7.47 -0.45
CA GLU A 49 7.92 6.89 -1.79
C GLU A 49 8.74 7.61 -2.85
N ASP A 50 9.16 6.87 -3.88
CA ASP A 50 9.13 7.35 -5.26
C ASP A 50 8.53 6.23 -6.15
N GLU A 51 7.38 6.59 -6.75
CA GLU A 51 6.80 6.19 -8.05
C GLU A 51 6.31 4.75 -8.33
N ASP A 52 4.98 4.66 -8.41
CA ASP A 52 4.13 4.03 -9.45
C ASP A 52 4.56 2.70 -10.09
N VAL A 53 3.89 1.61 -9.70
CA VAL A 53 3.60 0.49 -10.62
C VAL A 53 2.14 0.05 -10.45
N LYS A 54 1.35 0.38 -11.47
CA LYS A 54 0.00 -0.10 -11.75
C LYS A 54 0.11 -1.47 -12.44
N MET A 55 -0.57 -2.49 -11.95
CA MET A 55 -0.90 -3.70 -12.73
C MET A 55 -2.31 -4.14 -12.36
N GLU A 56 -3.14 -4.21 -13.40
CA GLU A 56 -4.54 -4.66 -13.38
C GLU A 56 -4.59 -6.18 -13.66
N ASP A 57 -5.46 -6.82 -12.89
CA ASP A 57 -6.31 -8.01 -13.09
C ASP A 57 -5.76 -9.36 -13.60
N THR A 58 -6.04 -10.41 -12.83
CA THR A 58 -6.54 -11.70 -13.34
C THR A 58 -7.36 -12.43 -12.28
N ALA A 59 -8.43 -13.07 -12.76
CA ALA A 59 -9.59 -13.56 -12.05
C ALA A 59 -9.34 -14.77 -11.12
N GLY A 60 -10.14 -14.81 -10.04
CA GLY A 60 -10.28 -15.93 -9.12
C GLY A 60 -11.34 -15.60 -8.08
N GLU A 61 -12.62 -15.70 -8.47
CA GLU A 61 -13.76 -15.58 -7.55
C GLU A 61 -13.84 -16.82 -6.65
N GLU A 62 -13.03 -16.87 -5.60
CA GLU A 62 -13.33 -17.67 -4.42
C GLU A 62 -14.11 -16.79 -3.44
N LYS A 63 -15.43 -17.01 -3.36
CA LYS A 63 -16.26 -16.44 -2.31
C LYS A 63 -15.88 -17.12 -0.99
N MET A 64 -14.99 -16.49 -0.22
CA MET A 64 -14.74 -16.89 1.17
C MET A 64 -16.05 -16.87 1.95
N GLU A 65 -16.35 -17.95 2.67
CA GLU A 65 -17.45 -17.98 3.64
C GLU A 65 -17.24 -16.91 4.72
N ALA A 66 -18.17 -15.96 4.80
CA ALA A 66 -18.17 -14.92 5.81
C ALA A 66 -18.75 -15.45 7.13
N THR A 67 -17.93 -16.14 7.93
CA THR A 67 -18.32 -16.62 9.28
C THR A 67 -18.37 -15.54 10.35
N GLN A 68 -18.39 -14.26 9.98
CA GLN A 68 -18.55 -13.16 10.92
C GLN A 68 -19.44 -12.09 10.30
N THR A 69 -20.62 -11.87 10.90
CA THR A 69 -21.48 -10.73 10.61
C THR A 69 -20.64 -9.47 10.71
N SER A 70 -20.34 -8.85 9.57
CA SER A 70 -19.38 -7.76 9.49
C SER A 70 -19.80 -6.60 10.39
N THR A 71 -19.01 -6.27 11.40
CA THR A 71 -19.19 -5.16 12.36
C THR A 71 -19.17 -3.77 11.70
N ILE A 72 -19.09 -3.70 10.38
CA ILE A 72 -18.92 -2.49 9.59
C ILE A 72 -20.23 -2.18 8.84
N ASN A 73 -20.75 -0.98 9.05
CA ASN A 73 -21.86 -0.45 8.29
C ASN A 73 -21.46 -0.21 6.82
N LEU A 74 -22.02 -0.95 5.87
CA LEU A 74 -21.65 -0.85 4.45
C LEU A 74 -21.93 0.55 3.84
N LYS A 75 -22.96 1.25 4.31
CA LYS A 75 -23.34 2.58 3.81
C LYS A 75 -22.38 3.69 4.26
N THR A 76 -21.88 3.61 5.49
CA THR A 76 -21.05 4.66 6.09
C THR A 76 -19.58 4.27 6.21
N MET A 77 -19.25 3.00 5.98
CA MET A 77 -17.96 2.36 6.23
C MET A 77 -17.44 2.58 7.67
N LYS A 78 -18.34 2.74 8.63
CA LYS A 78 -18.02 2.90 10.05
C LYS A 78 -18.18 1.58 10.79
N LEU A 79 -17.33 1.38 11.80
CA LEU A 79 -17.47 0.32 12.79
C LEU A 79 -18.66 0.59 13.73
N ALA A 80 -18.99 -0.37 14.58
CA ALA A 80 -19.98 -0.21 15.66
C ALA A 80 -19.69 1.02 16.54
N ASP A 81 -18.41 1.27 16.85
CA ASP A 81 -17.95 2.42 17.65
C ASP A 81 -18.00 3.77 16.90
N GLY A 82 -18.52 3.80 15.66
CA GLY A 82 -18.63 5.02 14.85
C GLY A 82 -17.32 5.51 14.21
N THR A 83 -16.20 4.84 14.49
CA THR A 83 -14.87 5.12 13.93
C THR A 83 -14.68 4.45 12.57
N TYR A 84 -13.81 5.02 11.72
CA TYR A 84 -13.45 4.43 10.43
C TYR A 84 -12.36 3.35 10.61
N PRO A 85 -12.42 2.23 9.87
CA PRO A 85 -11.36 1.21 9.92
C PRO A 85 -9.98 1.78 9.57
N THR A 86 -8.94 1.26 10.21
CA THR A 86 -7.54 1.70 10.04
C THR A 86 -6.99 1.47 8.63
N TRP A 87 -7.49 0.44 7.94
CA TRP A 87 -7.17 0.15 6.54
C TRP A 87 -7.87 1.09 5.54
N LEU A 88 -8.83 1.90 5.99
CA LEU A 88 -9.51 2.87 5.13
C LEU A 88 -8.65 4.12 4.94
N ASN A 89 -8.23 4.37 3.71
CA ASN A 89 -7.40 5.54 3.37
C ASN A 89 -8.05 6.86 3.81
N GLN A 90 -7.26 7.75 4.42
CA GLN A 90 -7.68 9.10 4.86
C GLN A 90 -8.38 9.91 3.75
N LYS A 91 -7.99 9.78 2.48
CA LYS A 91 -8.67 10.45 1.35
C LYS A 91 -10.12 10.00 1.21
N LYS A 92 -10.38 8.69 1.38
CA LYS A 92 -11.73 8.11 1.30
C LYS A 92 -12.57 8.53 2.51
N ILE A 93 -11.98 8.56 3.70
CA ILE A 93 -12.61 9.12 4.92
C ILE A 93 -13.04 10.58 4.69
N ARG A 94 -12.17 11.42 4.11
CA ARG A 94 -12.51 12.82 3.80
C ARG A 94 -13.67 12.94 2.79
N LYS A 95 -13.73 12.09 1.78
CA LYS A 95 -14.85 12.06 0.82
C LYS A 95 -16.17 11.67 1.50
N LEU A 96 -16.16 10.62 2.31
CA LEU A 96 -17.34 10.19 3.07
C LEU A 96 -17.82 11.26 4.06
N LYS A 97 -16.89 11.92 4.79
CA LYS A 97 -17.21 13.05 5.65
C LYS A 97 -17.81 14.23 4.90
N LYS A 98 -17.35 14.53 3.68
CA LYS A 98 -17.91 15.59 2.82
C LYS A 98 -19.29 15.22 2.29
N ALA A 99 -19.46 13.98 1.81
CA ALA A 99 -20.75 13.46 1.34
C ALA A 99 -21.81 13.49 2.46
N ALA A 100 -21.45 13.07 3.69
CA ALA A 100 -22.34 13.14 4.84
C ALA A 100 -22.74 14.58 5.22
N LYS A 101 -21.89 15.57 4.93
CA LYS A 101 -22.19 17.01 5.11
C LYS A 101 -22.93 17.63 3.93
N GLY A 102 -23.38 16.84 2.95
CA GLY A 102 -24.01 17.34 1.72
C GLY A 102 -23.07 18.13 0.79
N GLN A 103 -21.77 18.17 1.10
CA GLN A 103 -20.79 18.85 0.26
C GLN A 103 -20.46 17.94 -0.93
N LYS A 104 -20.93 18.33 -2.12
CA LYS A 104 -20.59 17.64 -3.37
C LYS A 104 -19.06 17.55 -3.48
N THR A 105 -18.51 16.33 -3.50
CA THR A 105 -17.13 16.12 -3.90
C THR A 105 -17.06 16.46 -5.38
N GLY A 106 -16.58 17.66 -5.70
CA GLY A 106 -16.62 18.20 -7.06
C GLY A 106 -15.98 17.27 -8.08
N LEU A 107 -16.79 16.45 -8.73
CA LEU A 107 -16.56 15.96 -10.09
C LEU A 107 -16.89 17.15 -11.00
N GLY A 108 -15.94 18.08 -11.18
CA GLY A 108 -16.26 19.27 -11.98
C GLY A 108 -15.30 20.45 -11.89
N ARG A 109 -14.02 20.23 -12.19
CA ARG A 109 -13.25 21.21 -12.98
C ARG A 109 -12.51 20.46 -14.09
N LYS A 110 -13.28 19.84 -15.00
CA LYS A 110 -12.79 19.61 -16.36
C LYS A 110 -12.71 21.00 -16.99
N GLY A 111 -11.49 21.50 -17.25
CA GLY A 111 -11.29 22.77 -17.95
C GLY A 111 -10.71 23.90 -17.10
N ARG A 112 -9.44 23.77 -16.69
CA ARG A 112 -8.50 24.88 -16.79
C ARG A 112 -7.28 24.33 -17.52
N THR A 113 -7.38 24.32 -18.84
CA THR A 113 -6.21 24.20 -19.70
C THR A 113 -5.22 25.27 -19.25
N ARG A 114 -3.98 24.86 -18.99
CA ARG A 114 -2.87 25.78 -18.77
C ARG A 114 -2.80 26.69 -19.99
N LYS A 115 -3.14 27.98 -19.83
CA LYS A 115 -2.78 28.99 -20.83
C LYS A 115 -1.26 29.06 -20.84
N ARG A 116 -0.65 28.40 -21.82
CA ARG A 116 0.78 28.53 -22.11
C ARG A 116 1.00 29.98 -22.53
N ARG A 117 1.90 30.66 -21.85
CA ARG A 117 2.59 31.86 -22.30
C ARG A 117 4.07 31.59 -22.09
#